data_AF-A0A1I3RK53-F1
#
_entry.id   AF-A0A1I3RK53-F1
#
_cell.length_a   1.000
_cell.length_b   1.000
_cell.length_c   1.000
_cell.angle_alpha   90.00
_cell.angle_beta   90.00
_cell.angle_gamma   90.00
#
_symmetry.space_group_name_H-M   'P 1'
#
loop_
_entity.id
_entity.type
_entity.pdbx_description
1 polymer ?
#
loop_
_entity_poly.entity_id
_entity_poly.type
_entity_poly.pdbx_seq_one_letter_code
_entity_poly.pdbx_strand_id
1 'polypeptide(L)'
;MTFVTTTDDCPARERLDLWREVTATAFVPLAVREPGGKGFHGELRSAGVGTATLSEIRTSACVVERTPRLIRRSDPGYFKIEVQLAGSAIVEQGGRTARLSPGDFVLCDTSRPYRLAFPGEAHLAVLMLPRADLSLPAGLSEQVTAVAVPGSEGLGRVASTVVATLTEQLDAVEPAGGLRVAESVTGLLRAALLTRCGAPAPPSARADTMRAQIRAYVDAHLDDPGLCPQQVADAQYISLRYLHKLFETEDVTVAELIRARRLERCRRDIEDPALAGLSLSEIGGRWGMPDLSTFSRAFRAAYGMAPSEYRRACTGSQAAVRAAASAAPRVPATL
;
A
#
# COMPACT_ATOMS: atom_id res chain seq x y z
N MET A 1 25.39 -0.43 -9.80
CA MET A 1 26.75 0.02 -9.45
C MET A 1 26.60 1.11 -8.42
N THR A 2 27.22 0.93 -7.25
CA THR A 2 27.15 1.90 -6.15
C THR A 2 28.22 2.97 -6.35
N PHE A 3 27.84 4.23 -6.24
CA PHE A 3 28.76 5.37 -6.17
C PHE A 3 28.98 5.73 -4.70
N VAL A 4 30.21 5.92 -4.26
CA VAL A 4 30.56 6.30 -2.87
C VAL A 4 31.50 7.50 -2.91
N THR A 5 31.26 8.49 -2.05
CA THR A 5 32.17 9.63 -1.84
C THR A 5 32.16 10.02 -0.37
N THR A 6 33.35 10.22 0.19
CA THR A 6 33.54 10.82 1.51
C THR A 6 34.37 12.09 1.39
N THR A 7 34.03 13.12 2.16
CA THR A 7 34.84 14.34 2.22
C THR A 7 36.13 14.14 3.03
N ASP A 8 36.24 13.05 3.78
CA ASP A 8 37.41 12.80 4.63
C ASP A 8 38.69 12.54 3.83
N ASP A 9 38.54 12.16 2.56
CA ASP A 9 39.64 11.93 1.61
C ASP A 9 40.27 13.23 1.08
N CYS A 10 39.72 14.40 1.42
CA CYS A 10 40.26 15.70 1.01
C CYS A 10 40.61 16.61 2.20
N PRO A 11 41.49 17.62 2.01
CA PRO A 11 41.87 18.57 3.05
C PRO A 11 40.66 19.26 3.68
N ALA A 12 40.69 19.49 5.00
CA ALA A 12 39.56 20.05 5.76
C ALA A 12 38.96 21.33 5.14
N ARG A 13 39.79 22.19 4.56
CA ARG A 13 39.40 23.45 3.90
C ARG A 13 38.60 23.26 2.60
N GLU A 14 38.70 22.10 1.95
CA GLU A 14 38.09 21.78 0.66
C GLU A 14 36.80 20.94 0.81
N ARG A 15 36.55 20.38 2.01
CA ARG A 15 35.45 19.44 2.27
C ARG A 15 34.07 19.98 1.94
N LEU A 16 33.77 21.22 2.32
CA LEU A 16 32.47 21.82 2.07
C LEU A 16 32.25 22.08 0.57
N ASP A 17 33.30 22.46 -0.15
CA ASP A 17 33.22 22.69 -1.60
C ASP A 17 33.07 21.37 -2.36
N LEU A 18 33.82 20.33 -1.99
CA LEU A 18 33.60 18.98 -2.49
C LEU A 18 32.17 18.49 -2.22
N TRP A 19 31.66 18.71 -1.00
CA TRP A 19 30.30 18.31 -0.65
C TRP A 19 29.23 19.01 -1.49
N ARG A 20 29.42 20.30 -1.79
CA ARG A 20 28.53 21.06 -2.67
C ARG A 20 28.49 20.47 -4.08
N GLU A 21 29.64 20.06 -4.61
CA GLU A 21 29.72 19.43 -5.94
C GLU A 21 29.07 18.06 -5.96
N VAL A 22 29.37 17.22 -4.96
CA VAL A 22 28.83 15.86 -4.83
C VAL A 22 27.31 15.88 -4.71
N THR A 23 26.76 16.71 -3.81
CA THR A 23 25.30 16.79 -3.61
C THR A 23 24.57 17.43 -4.79
N ALA A 24 25.17 18.42 -5.47
CA ALA A 24 24.57 19.00 -6.67
C ALA A 24 24.54 18.00 -7.85
N THR A 25 25.49 17.06 -7.89
CA THR A 25 25.56 16.01 -8.92
C THR A 25 24.63 14.84 -8.60
N ALA A 26 24.57 14.40 -7.34
CA ALA A 26 23.76 13.27 -6.91
C ALA A 26 22.26 13.58 -6.90
N PHE A 27 21.88 14.86 -6.74
CA PHE A 27 20.48 15.28 -6.61
C PHE A 27 20.09 16.31 -7.68
N VAL A 28 19.54 17.44 -7.24
CA VAL A 28 19.26 18.63 -8.06
C VAL A 28 20.27 19.72 -7.68
N PRO A 29 20.36 20.85 -8.40
CA PRO A 29 21.19 21.95 -7.93
C PRO A 29 20.74 22.45 -6.55
N LEU A 30 21.65 22.36 -5.57
CA LEU A 30 21.44 22.72 -4.17
C LEU A 30 22.49 23.74 -3.71
N ALA A 31 22.12 24.59 -2.76
CA ALA A 31 23.07 25.40 -2.01
C ALA A 31 23.28 24.76 -0.64
N VAL A 32 24.54 24.54 -0.25
CA VAL A 32 24.88 23.96 1.04
C VAL A 32 25.76 24.92 1.84
N ARG A 33 25.43 25.09 3.12
CA ARG A 33 26.18 25.94 4.06
C ARG A 33 26.40 25.20 5.37
N GLU A 34 27.58 25.35 5.93
CA GLU A 34 27.93 24.86 7.27
C GLU A 34 27.72 25.99 8.29
N PRO A 35 26.87 25.80 9.32
CA PRO A 35 26.78 26.73 10.44
C PRO A 35 28.02 26.63 11.33
N GLY A 36 28.71 27.76 11.54
CA GLY A 36 29.69 27.88 12.63
C GLY A 36 31.13 27.43 12.34
N GLY A 37 31.45 26.99 11.11
CA GLY A 37 32.83 26.79 10.65
C GLY A 37 33.67 25.85 11.51
N LYS A 38 33.06 24.81 12.08
CA LYS A 38 33.68 23.85 13.00
C LYS A 38 34.38 22.69 12.28
N GLY A 39 34.30 22.67 10.95
CA GLY A 39 34.79 21.59 10.11
C GLY A 39 33.63 20.75 9.62
N PHE A 40 33.61 20.50 8.32
CA PHE A 40 32.54 19.76 7.66
C PHE A 40 32.96 18.33 7.34
N HIS A 41 32.08 17.38 7.63
CA HIS A 41 32.18 15.99 7.19
C HIS A 41 30.90 15.57 6.47
N GLY A 42 31.06 14.84 5.37
CA GLY A 42 29.97 14.28 4.58
C GLY A 42 30.37 12.96 3.93
N GLU A 43 29.52 11.95 4.02
CA GLU A 43 29.60 10.70 3.27
C GLU A 43 28.30 10.56 2.47
N LEU A 44 28.42 10.19 1.20
CA LEU A 44 27.30 9.87 0.33
C LEU A 44 27.60 8.57 -0.39
N ARG A 45 26.68 7.62 -0.30
CA ARG A 45 26.62 6.47 -1.21
C ARG A 45 25.30 6.44 -1.95
N SER A 46 25.29 5.96 -3.18
CA SER A 46 24.08 5.95 -4.01
C SER A 46 24.05 4.78 -4.96
N ALA A 47 22.86 4.22 -5.15
CA ALA A 47 22.60 3.18 -6.14
C ALA A 47 21.25 3.43 -6.83
N GLY A 48 21.17 3.04 -8.11
CA GLY A 48 19.89 3.00 -8.83
C GLY A 48 19.03 1.83 -8.35
N VAL A 49 17.75 2.08 -8.11
CA VAL A 49 16.74 1.08 -7.75
C VAL A 49 15.56 1.26 -8.70
N GLY A 50 15.54 0.51 -9.80
CA GLY A 50 14.57 0.71 -10.87
C GLY A 50 14.72 2.08 -11.52
N THR A 51 13.65 2.86 -11.55
CA THR A 51 13.63 4.26 -12.03
C THR A 51 14.02 5.28 -10.95
N ALA A 52 14.17 4.84 -9.70
CA ALA A 52 14.55 5.68 -8.57
C ALA A 52 16.06 5.59 -8.30
N THR A 53 16.58 6.55 -7.55
CA THR A 53 17.92 6.51 -6.94
C THR A 53 17.78 6.53 -5.43
N LEU A 54 18.40 5.57 -4.75
CA LEU A 54 18.49 5.52 -3.29
C LEU A 54 19.89 5.95 -2.87
N SER A 55 19.96 6.94 -1.98
CA SER A 55 21.20 7.48 -1.44
C SER A 55 21.22 7.35 0.08
N GLU A 56 22.32 6.85 0.65
CA GLU A 56 22.60 6.99 2.08
C GLU A 56 23.53 8.19 2.27
N ILE A 57 23.23 9.02 3.27
CA ILE A 57 23.99 10.23 3.57
C ILE A 57 24.32 10.25 5.06
N ARG A 58 25.59 10.51 5.39
CA ARG A 58 26.02 10.98 6.71
C ARG A 58 26.55 12.38 6.56
N THR A 59 26.17 13.30 7.45
CA THR A 59 26.62 14.69 7.34
C THR A 59 26.71 15.35 8.70
N SER A 60 27.69 16.25 8.86
CA SER A 60 27.74 17.22 9.95
C SER A 60 26.57 18.22 9.87
N ALA A 61 26.49 19.12 10.86
CA ALA A 61 25.52 20.19 10.84
C ALA A 61 25.62 21.01 9.54
N CYS A 62 24.51 21.08 8.79
CA CYS A 62 24.45 21.86 7.57
C CYS A 62 23.03 22.34 7.26
N VAL A 63 22.97 23.35 6.40
CA VAL A 63 21.73 23.87 5.82
C VAL A 63 21.80 23.66 4.32
N VAL A 64 20.79 22.99 3.78
CA VAL A 64 20.63 22.69 2.35
C VAL A 64 19.42 23.46 1.83
N GLU A 65 19.60 24.21 0.75
CA GLU A 65 18.56 25.05 0.16
C GLU A 65 18.39 24.77 -1.32
N ARG A 66 17.14 24.54 -1.71
CA ARG A 66 16.69 24.54 -3.10
C ARG A 66 16.00 25.87 -3.38
N THR A 67 16.71 26.81 -4.01
CA THR A 67 16.20 28.18 -4.22
C THR A 67 15.52 28.36 -5.58
N PRO A 68 14.67 29.39 -5.77
CA PRO A 68 14.08 29.69 -7.09
C PRO A 68 15.12 29.87 -8.20
N ARG A 69 16.29 30.45 -7.89
CA ARG A 69 17.39 30.63 -8.85
C ARG A 69 17.96 29.28 -9.30
N LEU A 70 18.13 28.35 -8.37
CA LEU A 70 18.62 27.01 -8.66
C LEU A 70 17.59 26.20 -9.46
N ILE A 71 16.29 26.39 -9.18
CA ILE A 71 15.20 25.75 -9.93
C ILE A 71 15.22 26.16 -11.39
N ARG A 72 15.32 27.47 -11.67
CA ARG A 72 15.44 27.97 -13.04
C ARG A 72 16.67 27.45 -13.80
N ARG A 73 17.74 27.05 -13.10
CA ARG A 73 18.95 26.50 -13.74
C ARG A 73 18.75 25.07 -14.24
N SER A 74 18.03 24.25 -13.48
CA SER A 74 17.70 22.87 -13.85
C SER A 74 16.55 22.38 -12.97
N ASP A 75 15.48 21.89 -13.58
CA ASP A 75 14.31 21.31 -12.93
C ASP A 75 13.89 20.01 -13.64
N PRO A 76 14.51 18.88 -13.29
CA PRO A 76 14.20 17.59 -13.89
C PRO A 76 12.87 16.98 -13.38
N GLY A 77 12.17 17.62 -12.44
CA GLY A 77 10.84 17.18 -11.99
C GLY A 77 10.84 15.92 -11.12
N TYR A 78 11.64 15.90 -10.06
CA TYR A 78 11.68 14.79 -9.09
C TYR A 78 10.90 15.06 -7.81
N PHE A 79 10.40 13.99 -7.20
CA PHE A 79 10.14 13.96 -5.76
C PHE A 79 11.38 13.44 -5.02
N LYS A 80 11.61 14.01 -3.84
CA LYS A 80 12.64 13.59 -2.89
C LYS A 80 11.95 13.12 -1.62
N ILE A 81 12.14 11.86 -1.24
CA ILE A 81 11.71 11.34 0.07
C ILE A 81 12.93 11.23 0.96
N GLU A 82 12.86 11.80 2.15
CA GLU A 82 13.96 11.80 3.12
C GLU A 82 13.52 11.05 4.37
N VAL A 83 14.22 9.97 4.71
CA VAL A 83 14.01 9.15 5.91
C VAL A 83 15.15 9.42 6.88
N GLN A 84 14.84 9.86 8.10
CA GLN A 84 15.84 10.10 9.13
C GLN A 84 16.25 8.77 9.77
N LEU A 85 17.53 8.40 9.70
CA LEU A 85 18.03 7.15 10.29
C LEU A 85 18.65 7.38 11.68
N ALA A 86 19.40 8.48 11.84
CA ALA A 86 19.90 8.96 13.14
C ALA A 86 20.05 10.48 13.15
N GLY A 87 20.03 11.10 14.32
CA GLY A 87 20.05 12.56 14.46
C GLY A 87 18.68 13.19 14.23
N SER A 88 18.63 14.44 13.79
CA SER A 88 17.38 15.16 13.54
C SER A 88 17.49 16.13 12.37
N ALA A 89 16.37 16.40 11.71
CA ALA A 89 16.26 17.37 10.63
C ALA A 89 15.05 18.29 10.83
N ILE A 90 15.16 19.49 10.27
CA ILE A 90 14.06 20.44 10.12
C ILE A 90 13.89 20.69 8.62
N VAL A 91 12.66 20.49 8.12
CA VAL A 91 12.32 20.56 6.70
C VAL A 91 11.25 21.61 6.50
N GLU A 92 11.51 22.55 5.59
CA GLU A 92 10.61 23.65 5.27
C GLU A 92 10.26 23.64 3.78
N GLN A 93 8.96 23.59 3.44
CA GLN A 93 8.49 23.72 2.06
C GLN A 93 7.03 24.19 1.99
N GLY A 94 6.79 25.23 1.19
CA GLY A 94 5.43 25.74 0.95
C GLY A 94 4.75 26.23 2.23
N GLY A 95 5.48 26.99 3.06
CA GLY A 95 4.95 27.57 4.31
C GLY A 95 4.76 26.58 5.46
N ARG A 96 5.17 25.31 5.29
CA ARG A 96 5.13 24.28 6.35
C ARG A 96 6.52 23.94 6.83
N THR A 97 6.60 23.55 8.09
CA THR A 97 7.81 23.10 8.76
C THR A 97 7.55 21.75 9.43
N ALA A 98 8.38 20.76 9.11
CA ALA A 98 8.39 19.46 9.75
C ALA A 98 9.70 19.26 10.51
N ARG A 99 9.64 18.63 11.68
CA ARG A 99 10.81 18.14 12.40
C ARG A 99 10.82 16.62 12.30
N LEU A 100 11.96 16.04 11.95
CA LEU A 100 12.14 14.60 11.82
C LEU A 100 13.00 14.08 12.96
N SER A 101 12.53 12.99 13.58
CA SER A 101 13.26 12.14 14.49
C SER A 101 13.61 10.82 13.78
N PRO A 102 14.52 9.99 14.32
CA PRO A 102 14.85 8.71 13.71
C PRO A 102 13.61 7.85 13.42
N GLY A 103 13.50 7.35 12.20
CA GLY A 103 12.35 6.64 11.63
C GLY A 103 11.36 7.53 10.88
N ASP A 104 11.29 8.83 11.19
CA ASP A 104 10.37 9.72 10.50
C ASP A 104 10.83 9.96 9.06
N PHE A 105 9.87 10.21 8.17
CA PHE A 105 10.18 10.62 6.82
C PHE A 105 9.28 11.73 6.30
N VAL A 106 9.73 12.37 5.21
CA VAL A 106 9.04 13.50 4.59
C VAL A 106 9.16 13.44 3.06
N LEU A 107 8.15 13.96 2.38
CA LEU A 107 8.20 14.23 0.95
C LEU A 107 8.61 15.69 0.70
N CYS A 108 9.55 15.91 -0.23
CA CYS A 108 9.89 17.21 -0.79
C CYS A 108 9.68 17.19 -2.30
N ASP A 109 9.15 18.30 -2.81
CA ASP A 109 9.03 18.55 -4.24
C ASP A 109 10.23 19.35 -4.74
N THR A 110 11.03 18.80 -5.66
CA THR A 110 12.29 19.43 -6.08
C THR A 110 12.13 20.60 -7.06
N SER A 111 10.94 20.75 -7.64
CA SER A 111 10.59 21.89 -8.50
C SER A 111 10.03 23.08 -7.72
N ARG A 112 9.95 22.97 -6.40
CA ARG A 112 9.51 24.05 -5.49
C ARG A 112 10.61 24.38 -4.49
N PRO A 113 10.71 25.63 -4.03
CA PRO A 113 11.72 25.97 -3.04
C PRO A 113 11.54 25.17 -1.75
N TYR A 114 12.65 24.70 -1.19
CA TYR A 114 12.67 24.05 0.12
C TYR A 114 13.98 24.32 0.84
N ARG A 115 13.94 24.15 2.16
CA ARG A 115 15.10 24.25 3.05
C ARG A 115 15.14 23.05 3.99
N LEU A 116 16.32 22.47 4.14
CA LEU A 116 16.62 21.40 5.09
C LEU A 116 17.69 21.92 6.04
N ALA A 117 17.51 21.71 7.34
CA ALA A 117 18.47 22.08 8.36
C ALA A 117 18.76 20.86 9.24
N PHE A 118 20.03 20.49 9.30
CA PHE A 118 20.57 19.47 10.19
C PHE A 118 21.33 20.19 11.31
N PRO A 119 20.78 20.26 12.54
CA PRO A 119 21.41 21.03 13.62
C PRO A 119 22.71 20.43 14.17
N GLY A 120 22.96 19.15 13.88
CA GLY A 120 24.11 18.37 14.33
C GLY A 120 24.42 17.28 13.31
N GLU A 121 25.14 16.26 13.74
CA GLU A 121 25.37 15.06 12.92
C GLU A 121 24.03 14.38 12.58
N ALA A 122 23.89 13.99 11.32
CA ALA A 122 22.70 13.36 10.79
C ALA A 122 23.07 12.20 9.87
N HIS A 123 22.24 11.15 9.93
CA HIS A 123 22.29 10.00 9.04
C HIS A 123 20.89 9.81 8.46
N LEU A 124 20.79 9.73 7.14
CA LEU A 124 19.52 9.72 6.43
C LEU A 124 19.61 8.88 5.15
N ALA A 125 18.46 8.34 4.76
CA ALA A 125 18.25 7.78 3.43
C ALA A 125 17.44 8.77 2.59
N VAL A 126 17.82 8.93 1.32
CA VAL A 126 17.15 9.79 0.36
C VAL A 126 16.75 8.95 -0.84
N LEU A 127 15.45 8.89 -1.12
CA LEU A 127 14.91 8.31 -2.34
C LEU A 127 14.52 9.43 -3.31
N MET A 128 15.18 9.48 -4.46
CA MET A 128 14.85 10.35 -5.58
C MET A 128 14.07 9.56 -6.62
N LEU A 129 12.88 10.01 -6.99
CA LEU A 129 12.04 9.35 -7.98
C LEU A 129 11.32 10.36 -8.89
N PRO A 130 11.11 10.04 -10.18
CA PRO A 130 10.27 10.84 -11.06
C PRO A 130 8.91 11.11 -10.41
N ARG A 131 8.39 12.34 -10.57
CA ARG A 131 7.08 12.71 -10.00
C ARG A 131 5.95 11.77 -10.45
N ALA A 132 6.02 11.28 -11.69
CA ALA A 132 5.05 10.37 -12.27
C ALA A 132 4.96 9.03 -11.50
N ASP A 133 6.10 8.55 -10.99
CA ASP A 133 6.21 7.22 -10.38
C ASP A 133 5.49 7.15 -9.03
N LEU A 134 5.46 8.27 -8.28
CA LEU A 134 4.69 8.35 -7.03
C LEU A 134 3.17 8.44 -7.30
N SER A 135 2.75 8.90 -8.48
CA SER A 135 1.35 8.94 -8.91
C SER A 135 0.40 9.50 -7.84
N LEU A 136 0.73 10.64 -7.24
CA LEU A 136 -0.13 11.30 -6.27
C LEU A 136 -1.35 11.94 -6.97
N PRO A 137 -2.54 11.94 -6.35
CA PRO A 137 -3.68 12.71 -6.83
C PRO A 137 -3.32 14.20 -7.03
N ALA A 138 -3.95 14.83 -8.03
CA ALA A 138 -3.74 16.25 -8.31
C ALA A 138 -4.01 17.11 -7.07
N GLY A 139 -3.13 18.10 -6.82
CA GLY A 139 -3.21 18.99 -5.65
C GLY A 139 -2.74 18.36 -4.33
N LEU A 140 -2.53 17.04 -4.26
CA LEU A 140 -2.13 16.40 -3.02
C LEU A 140 -0.65 16.61 -2.70
N SER A 141 0.22 16.68 -3.71
CA SER A 141 1.65 16.98 -3.53
C SER A 141 1.88 18.28 -2.74
N GLU A 142 1.03 19.29 -2.94
CA GLU A 142 1.07 20.55 -2.20
C GLU A 142 0.68 20.41 -0.73
N GLN A 143 -0.14 19.41 -0.40
CA GLN A 143 -0.64 19.14 0.94
C GLN A 143 0.26 18.17 1.73
N VAL A 144 0.99 17.27 1.05
CA VAL A 144 1.83 16.24 1.70
C VAL A 144 3.30 16.63 1.86
N THR A 145 3.78 17.66 1.15
CA THR A 145 5.21 18.05 1.19
C THR A 145 5.62 18.64 2.54
N ALA A 146 6.84 18.49 3.05
CA ALA A 146 7.21 19.04 4.38
C ALA A 146 6.20 18.72 5.52
N VAL A 147 5.54 17.56 5.47
CA VAL A 147 4.71 17.00 6.54
C VAL A 147 5.40 15.72 7.01
N ALA A 148 5.74 15.65 8.30
CA ALA A 148 6.35 14.47 8.88
C ALA A 148 5.36 13.30 8.90
N VAL A 149 5.77 12.17 8.33
CA VAL A 149 5.13 10.87 8.51
C VAL A 149 5.87 10.16 9.65
N PRO A 150 5.20 9.87 10.78
CA PRO A 150 5.84 9.22 11.92
C PRO A 150 6.36 7.82 11.58
N GLY A 151 7.61 7.54 11.95
CA GLY A 151 8.24 6.22 11.78
C GLY A 151 7.97 5.22 12.90
N SER A 152 7.27 5.63 13.95
CA SER A 152 7.08 4.83 15.17
C SER A 152 5.93 3.82 15.06
N GLU A 153 4.97 4.04 14.16
CA GLU A 153 3.76 3.22 14.06
C GLU A 153 3.15 3.16 12.65
N GLY A 154 2.19 2.25 12.47
CA GLY A 154 1.38 2.12 11.26
C GLY A 154 2.19 1.94 9.97
N LEU A 155 1.63 2.44 8.87
CA LEU A 155 2.27 2.38 7.54
C LEU A 155 3.55 3.23 7.46
N GLY A 156 3.67 4.27 8.30
CA GLY A 156 4.87 5.10 8.37
C GLY A 156 6.09 4.28 8.81
N ARG A 157 5.94 3.50 9.89
CA ARG A 157 6.97 2.55 10.34
C ARG A 157 7.32 1.53 9.27
N VAL A 158 6.32 0.89 8.66
CA VAL A 158 6.56 -0.14 7.63
C VAL A 158 7.37 0.43 6.46
N ALA A 159 6.95 1.58 5.93
CA ALA A 159 7.64 2.20 4.80
C ALA A 159 9.06 2.64 5.18
N SER A 160 9.25 3.28 6.34
CA SER A 160 10.58 3.67 6.82
C SER A 160 11.50 2.48 7.02
N THR A 161 11.01 1.38 7.61
CA THR A 161 11.83 0.18 7.84
C THR A 161 12.29 -0.43 6.53
N VAL A 162 11.40 -0.53 5.53
CA VAL A 162 11.77 -1.06 4.21
C VAL A 162 12.85 -0.20 3.56
N VAL A 163 12.72 1.13 3.60
CA VAL A 163 13.75 2.04 3.04
C VAL A 163 15.07 1.92 3.80
N ALA A 164 15.05 1.85 5.13
CA ALA A 164 16.25 1.66 5.94
C ALA A 164 16.97 0.35 5.60
N THR A 165 16.24 -0.77 5.53
CA THR A 165 16.80 -2.08 5.15
C THR A 165 17.35 -2.08 3.73
N LEU A 166 16.68 -1.44 2.77
CA LEU A 166 17.23 -1.29 1.42
C LEU A 166 18.50 -0.44 1.39
N THR A 167 18.59 0.55 2.27
CA THR A 167 19.77 1.41 2.40
C THR A 167 20.97 0.61 2.93
N GLU A 168 20.75 -0.27 3.90
CA GLU A 168 21.78 -1.19 4.42
C GLU A 168 22.24 -2.21 3.36
N GLN A 169 21.35 -2.59 2.45
CA GLN A 169 21.60 -3.58 1.40
C GLN A 169 21.98 -2.94 0.05
N LEU A 170 22.39 -1.67 0.03
CA LEU A 170 22.60 -0.90 -1.21
C LEU A 170 23.48 -1.63 -2.24
N ASP A 171 24.50 -2.34 -1.78
CA ASP A 171 25.47 -3.07 -2.61
C ASP A 171 24.97 -4.44 -3.08
N ALA A 172 23.94 -4.98 -2.43
CA ALA A 172 23.38 -6.30 -2.69
C ALA A 172 22.11 -6.27 -3.57
N VAL A 173 21.54 -5.09 -3.83
CA VAL A 173 20.35 -4.96 -4.69
C VAL A 173 20.74 -5.23 -6.15
N GLU A 174 20.42 -6.43 -6.63
CA GLU A 174 20.68 -6.80 -8.03
C GLU A 174 19.81 -5.97 -9.01
N PRO A 175 20.38 -5.53 -10.16
CA PRO A 175 19.66 -4.74 -11.16
C PRO A 175 18.36 -5.39 -11.67
N ALA A 176 18.31 -6.73 -11.74
CA ALA A 176 17.17 -7.47 -12.28
C ALA A 176 15.92 -7.41 -11.38
N GLY A 177 16.09 -7.21 -10.07
CA GLY A 177 14.98 -7.07 -9.10
C GLY A 177 14.56 -5.62 -8.83
N GLY A 178 15.40 -4.65 -9.22
CA GLY A 178 15.28 -3.26 -8.81
C GLY A 178 13.95 -2.58 -9.15
N LEU A 179 13.35 -2.89 -10.31
CA LEU A 179 12.06 -2.28 -10.71
C LEU A 179 10.91 -2.68 -9.78
N ARG A 180 10.76 -3.98 -9.50
CA ARG A 180 9.69 -4.50 -8.61
C ARG A 180 9.87 -4.02 -7.17
N VAL A 181 11.12 -3.92 -6.73
CA VAL A 181 11.46 -3.34 -5.43
C VAL A 181 11.06 -1.86 -5.39
N ALA A 182 11.44 -1.08 -6.40
CA ALA A 182 11.08 0.34 -6.50
C ALA A 182 9.56 0.55 -6.50
N GLU A 183 8.80 -0.24 -7.26
CA GLU A 183 7.34 -0.19 -7.28
C GLU A 183 6.73 -0.47 -5.90
N SER A 184 7.23 -1.51 -5.22
CA SER A 184 6.74 -1.92 -3.90
C SER A 184 7.03 -0.84 -2.84
N VAL A 185 8.24 -0.30 -2.82
CA VAL A 185 8.67 0.76 -1.90
C VAL A 185 7.87 2.04 -2.16
N THR A 186 7.72 2.42 -3.42
CA THR A 186 6.96 3.61 -3.82
C THR A 186 5.49 3.46 -3.44
N GLY A 187 4.91 2.27 -3.62
CA GLY A 187 3.55 1.95 -3.19
C GLY A 187 3.34 2.10 -1.68
N LEU A 188 4.27 1.60 -0.87
CA LEU A 188 4.24 1.74 0.60
C LEU A 188 4.38 3.19 1.05
N LEU A 189 5.35 3.92 0.49
CA LEU A 189 5.56 5.34 0.79
C LEU A 189 4.34 6.18 0.41
N ARG A 190 3.76 5.92 -0.77
CA ARG A 190 2.50 6.54 -1.20
C ARG A 190 1.37 6.26 -0.20
N ALA A 191 1.15 5.00 0.17
CA ALA A 191 0.08 4.63 1.09
C ALA A 191 0.23 5.32 2.46
N ALA A 192 1.46 5.40 2.98
CA ALA A 192 1.76 6.11 4.22
C ALA A 192 1.51 7.62 4.11
N LEU A 193 1.92 8.26 3.01
CA LEU A 193 1.65 9.70 2.75
C LEU A 193 0.15 10.00 2.65
N LEU A 194 -0.61 9.16 1.93
CA LEU A 194 -2.07 9.31 1.80
C LEU A 194 -2.78 9.19 3.15
N THR A 195 -2.38 8.19 3.95
CA THR A 195 -2.93 7.97 5.30
C THR A 195 -2.66 9.15 6.21
N ARG A 196 -1.43 9.68 6.20
CA ARG A 196 -1.00 10.79 7.07
C ARG A 196 -1.78 12.08 6.83
N CYS A 197 -2.17 12.35 5.60
CA CYS A 197 -2.87 13.57 5.24
C CYS A 197 -4.39 13.48 5.41
N GLY A 198 -4.91 12.34 5.87
CA GLY A 198 -6.36 12.10 5.91
C GLY A 198 -7.01 12.30 4.53
N ALA A 199 -6.21 12.18 3.46
CA ALA A 199 -6.65 12.50 2.12
C ALA A 199 -7.78 11.54 1.78
N PRO A 200 -8.98 12.05 1.42
CA PRO A 200 -10.03 11.16 0.96
C PRO A 200 -9.47 10.38 -0.23
N ALA A 201 -9.62 9.07 -0.18
CA ALA A 201 -9.23 8.18 -1.27
C ALA A 201 -9.75 8.78 -2.60
N PRO A 202 -8.98 8.73 -3.71
CA PRO A 202 -9.45 9.23 -5.00
C PRO A 202 -10.87 8.70 -5.29
N PRO A 203 -11.74 9.43 -6.01
CA PRO A 203 -13.14 9.04 -6.17
C PRO A 203 -13.36 7.58 -6.58
N SER A 204 -12.44 7.03 -7.39
CA SER A 204 -12.35 5.61 -7.73
C SER A 204 -12.07 4.72 -6.50
N ALA A 205 -11.01 5.00 -5.75
CA ALA A 205 -10.68 4.26 -4.53
C ALA A 205 -11.71 4.43 -3.40
N ARG A 206 -12.41 5.57 -3.31
CA ARG A 206 -13.54 5.76 -2.38
C ARG A 206 -14.75 4.94 -2.81
N ALA A 207 -15.04 4.88 -4.11
CA ALA A 207 -16.06 4.01 -4.67
C ALA A 207 -15.69 2.53 -4.45
N ASP A 208 -14.43 2.13 -4.63
CA ASP A 208 -13.92 0.78 -4.36
C ASP A 208 -14.03 0.41 -2.88
N THR A 209 -13.63 1.32 -1.99
CA THR A 209 -13.75 1.12 -0.54
C THR A 209 -15.22 0.98 -0.14
N MET A 210 -16.09 1.83 -0.68
CA MET A 210 -17.54 1.76 -0.44
C MET A 210 -18.12 0.45 -1.00
N ARG A 211 -17.70 0.01 -2.20
CA ARG A 211 -18.09 -1.30 -2.76
C ARG A 211 -17.63 -2.45 -1.87
N ALA A 212 -16.41 -2.40 -1.33
CA ALA A 212 -15.89 -3.41 -0.42
C ALA A 212 -16.70 -3.46 0.89
N GLN A 213 -17.04 -2.29 1.45
CA GLN A 213 -17.91 -2.18 2.63
C GLN A 213 -19.31 -2.75 2.35
N ILE A 214 -19.88 -2.45 1.19
CA ILE A 214 -21.17 -3.01 0.74
C ILE A 214 -21.10 -4.53 0.63
N ARG A 215 -20.05 -5.09 -0.01
CA ARG A 215 -19.86 -6.55 -0.13
C ARG A 215 -19.72 -7.21 1.25
N ALA A 216 -18.95 -6.60 2.15
CA ALA A 216 -18.79 -7.10 3.52
C ALA A 216 -20.10 -7.05 4.32
N TYR A 217 -20.88 -5.97 4.18
CA TYR A 217 -22.19 -5.84 4.81
C TYR A 217 -23.16 -6.91 4.30
N VAL A 218 -23.22 -7.10 2.97
CA VAL A 218 -24.04 -8.16 2.36
C VAL A 218 -23.66 -9.52 2.92
N ASP A 219 -22.36 -9.85 2.96
CA ASP A 219 -21.87 -11.13 3.47
C ASP A 219 -22.22 -11.41 4.93
N ALA A 220 -22.25 -10.37 5.75
CA ALA A 220 -22.56 -10.46 7.18
C ALA A 220 -24.07 -10.61 7.48
N HIS A 221 -24.94 -10.31 6.52
CA HIS A 221 -26.40 -10.28 6.70
C HIS A 221 -27.15 -11.19 5.71
N LEU A 222 -26.47 -12.15 5.07
CA LEU A 222 -27.08 -13.04 4.07
C LEU A 222 -28.23 -13.89 4.62
N ASP A 223 -28.21 -14.16 5.93
CA ASP A 223 -29.21 -14.92 6.68
C ASP A 223 -30.51 -14.14 6.93
N ASP A 224 -30.48 -12.80 6.89
CA ASP A 224 -31.67 -11.97 6.97
C ASP A 224 -32.51 -12.10 5.68
N PRO A 225 -33.73 -12.67 5.71
CA PRO A 225 -34.59 -12.79 4.53
C PRO A 225 -34.99 -11.43 3.94
N GLY A 226 -35.02 -10.38 4.77
CA GLY A 226 -35.35 -9.01 4.37
C GLY A 226 -34.28 -8.34 3.50
N LEU A 227 -33.02 -8.81 3.56
CA LEU A 227 -31.86 -8.14 2.95
C LEU A 227 -32.13 -7.77 1.48
N CYS A 228 -32.25 -6.47 1.23
CA CYS A 228 -32.49 -5.89 -0.09
C CYS A 228 -31.58 -4.68 -0.36
N PRO A 229 -31.44 -4.23 -1.62
CA PRO A 229 -30.60 -3.08 -1.96
C PRO A 229 -30.92 -1.80 -1.16
N GLN A 230 -32.19 -1.57 -0.79
CA GLN A 230 -32.57 -0.43 0.02
C GLN A 230 -31.94 -0.51 1.43
N GLN A 231 -32.05 -1.65 2.11
CA GLN A 231 -31.43 -1.83 3.44
C GLN A 231 -29.91 -1.72 3.39
N VAL A 232 -29.28 -2.21 2.32
CA VAL A 232 -27.84 -2.03 2.10
C VAL A 232 -27.49 -0.55 1.96
N ALA A 233 -28.28 0.22 1.21
CA ALA A 233 -28.07 1.66 1.05
C ALA A 233 -28.22 2.41 2.39
N ASP A 234 -29.28 2.08 3.14
CA ASP A 234 -29.59 2.68 4.44
C ASP A 234 -28.48 2.41 5.47
N ALA A 235 -27.99 1.17 5.53
CA ALA A 235 -26.90 0.78 6.44
C ALA A 235 -25.56 1.48 6.13
N GLN A 236 -25.35 1.90 4.88
CA GLN A 236 -24.17 2.63 4.45
C GLN A 236 -24.39 4.15 4.40
N TYR A 237 -25.55 4.64 4.86
CA TYR A 237 -25.92 6.06 4.86
C TYR A 237 -25.84 6.72 3.47
N ILE A 238 -26.23 5.98 2.42
CA ILE A 238 -26.26 6.47 1.04
C ILE A 238 -27.64 6.32 0.41
N SER A 239 -27.93 7.12 -0.62
CA SER A 239 -29.15 6.93 -1.42
C SER A 239 -29.07 5.64 -2.24
N LEU A 240 -30.22 4.98 -2.46
CA LEU A 240 -30.34 3.83 -3.36
C LEU A 240 -29.84 4.15 -4.78
N ARG A 241 -30.08 5.38 -5.26
CA ARG A 241 -29.57 5.85 -6.56
C ARG A 241 -28.04 5.84 -6.61
N TYR A 242 -27.39 6.27 -5.53
CA TYR A 242 -25.93 6.25 -5.45
C TYR A 242 -25.39 4.82 -5.33
N LEU A 243 -26.09 3.94 -4.61
CA LEU A 243 -25.76 2.52 -4.54
C LEU A 243 -25.75 1.88 -5.93
N HIS A 244 -26.79 2.09 -6.74
CA HIS A 244 -26.83 1.59 -8.12
C HIS A 244 -25.70 2.17 -8.97
N LYS A 245 -25.46 3.48 -8.87
CA LYS A 245 -24.36 4.14 -9.58
C LYS A 245 -22.98 3.54 -9.24
N LEU A 246 -22.76 3.13 -7.98
CA LEU A 246 -21.51 2.47 -7.58
C LEU A 246 -21.31 1.10 -8.24
N PHE A 247 -22.39 0.43 -8.65
CA PHE A 247 -22.37 -0.88 -9.28
C PHE A 247 -22.61 -0.82 -10.81
N GLU A 248 -22.87 0.35 -11.39
CA GLU A 248 -22.96 0.53 -12.86
C GLU A 248 -21.66 0.19 -13.57
N THR A 249 -20.52 0.32 -12.88
CA THR A 249 -19.19 -0.04 -13.42
C THR A 249 -18.83 -1.52 -13.24
N GLU A 250 -19.74 -2.33 -12.71
CA GLU A 250 -19.56 -3.77 -12.45
C GLU A 250 -20.55 -4.57 -13.31
N ASP A 251 -20.20 -5.82 -13.62
CA ASP A 251 -21.05 -6.71 -14.42
C ASP A 251 -22.30 -7.23 -13.66
N VAL A 252 -22.45 -6.86 -12.38
CA VAL A 252 -23.52 -7.36 -11.51
C VAL A 252 -24.16 -6.25 -10.70
N THR A 253 -25.48 -6.31 -10.58
CA THR A 253 -26.25 -5.45 -9.68
C THR A 253 -26.12 -5.92 -8.23
N VAL A 254 -26.42 -5.04 -7.27
CA VAL A 254 -26.42 -5.41 -5.83
C VAL A 254 -27.42 -6.52 -5.51
N ALA A 255 -28.57 -6.54 -6.18
CA ALA A 255 -29.56 -7.62 -6.00
C ALA A 255 -29.03 -8.97 -6.51
N GLU A 256 -28.34 -8.97 -7.65
CA GLU A 256 -27.68 -10.16 -8.19
C GLU A 256 -26.52 -10.61 -7.31
N LEU A 257 -25.75 -9.68 -6.75
CA LEU A 257 -24.70 -9.97 -5.78
C LEU A 257 -25.28 -10.69 -4.56
N ILE A 258 -26.34 -10.16 -3.93
CA ILE A 258 -26.98 -10.79 -2.76
C ILE A 258 -27.43 -12.21 -3.13
N ARG A 259 -28.12 -12.36 -4.26
CA ARG A 259 -28.62 -13.67 -4.72
C ARG A 259 -27.48 -14.67 -4.97
N ALA A 260 -26.41 -14.24 -5.64
CA ALA A 260 -25.25 -15.09 -5.93
C ALA A 260 -24.55 -15.54 -4.65
N ARG A 261 -24.40 -14.63 -3.67
CA ARG A 261 -23.78 -14.96 -2.37
C ARG A 261 -24.64 -15.90 -1.53
N ARG A 262 -25.97 -15.72 -1.52
CA ARG A 262 -26.91 -16.68 -0.89
C ARG A 262 -26.82 -18.06 -1.52
N LEU A 263 -26.81 -18.14 -2.85
CA LEU A 263 -26.68 -19.42 -3.56
C LEU A 263 -25.36 -20.13 -3.24
N GLU A 264 -24.26 -19.38 -3.15
CA GLU A 264 -22.94 -19.93 -2.78
C GLU A 264 -22.93 -20.47 -1.35
N ARG A 265 -23.61 -19.81 -0.40
CA ARG A 265 -23.78 -20.33 0.96
C ARG A 265 -24.63 -21.60 0.98
N CYS A 266 -25.75 -21.62 0.27
CA CYS A 266 -26.56 -22.83 0.11
C CYS A 266 -25.76 -23.99 -0.50
N ARG A 267 -24.91 -23.71 -1.52
CA ARG A 267 -24.05 -24.72 -2.14
C ARG A 267 -23.11 -25.35 -1.11
N ARG A 268 -22.45 -24.53 -0.30
CA ARG A 268 -21.55 -25.00 0.77
C ARG A 268 -22.29 -25.86 1.80
N ASP A 269 -23.47 -25.43 2.22
CA ASP A 269 -24.28 -26.20 3.18
C ASP A 269 -24.81 -27.52 2.58
N ILE A 270 -25.03 -27.58 1.26
CA ILE A 270 -25.39 -28.82 0.57
C ILE A 270 -24.22 -29.80 0.49
N GLU A 271 -22.98 -29.28 0.40
CA GLU A 271 -21.74 -30.07 0.34
C GLU A 271 -21.30 -30.60 1.71
N ASP A 272 -21.71 -29.93 2.79
CA ASP A 272 -21.33 -30.28 4.14
C ASP A 272 -22.04 -31.57 4.62
N PRO A 273 -21.29 -32.65 4.90
CA PRO A 273 -21.88 -33.90 5.40
C PRO A 273 -22.59 -33.74 6.75
N ALA A 274 -22.17 -32.79 7.58
CA ALA A 274 -22.79 -32.53 8.88
C ALA A 274 -24.21 -31.96 8.72
N LEU A 275 -24.52 -31.36 7.57
CA LEU A 275 -25.81 -30.76 7.25
C LEU A 275 -26.65 -31.64 6.31
N ALA A 276 -26.21 -32.87 6.00
CA ALA A 276 -26.91 -33.78 5.09
C ALA A 276 -28.36 -34.10 5.52
N GLY A 277 -28.64 -34.03 6.83
CA GLY A 277 -29.97 -34.25 7.40
C GLY A 277 -30.94 -33.08 7.23
N LEU A 278 -30.47 -31.88 6.87
CA LEU A 278 -31.34 -30.72 6.65
C LEU A 278 -31.99 -30.79 5.27
N SER A 279 -33.29 -30.51 5.20
CA SER A 279 -34.00 -30.37 3.93
C SER A 279 -33.46 -29.18 3.11
N LEU A 280 -33.63 -29.23 1.80
CA LEU A 280 -33.24 -28.13 0.91
C LEU A 280 -34.02 -26.85 1.19
N SER A 281 -35.25 -26.98 1.72
CA SER A 281 -36.05 -25.83 2.16
C SER A 281 -35.47 -25.18 3.40
N GLU A 282 -34.97 -25.96 4.37
CA GLU A 282 -34.31 -25.44 5.57
C GLU A 282 -32.99 -24.76 5.22
N ILE A 283 -32.18 -25.35 4.32
CA ILE A 283 -30.95 -24.71 3.84
C ILE A 283 -31.28 -23.39 3.12
N GLY A 284 -32.26 -23.39 2.22
CA GLY A 284 -32.71 -22.16 1.55
C GLY A 284 -33.16 -21.10 2.55
N GLY A 285 -33.99 -21.48 3.53
CA GLY A 285 -34.51 -20.60 4.57
C GLY A 285 -33.41 -19.93 5.41
N ARG A 286 -32.36 -20.67 5.79
CA ARG A 286 -31.22 -20.15 6.57
C ARG A 286 -30.46 -19.02 5.88
N TRP A 287 -30.50 -18.95 4.56
CA TRP A 287 -29.81 -17.94 3.76
C TRP A 287 -30.80 -17.02 3.03
N GLY A 288 -31.99 -16.81 3.59
CA GLY A 288 -32.95 -15.84 3.06
C GLY A 288 -33.59 -16.24 1.72
N MET A 289 -33.65 -17.54 1.40
CA MET A 289 -34.35 -18.10 0.23
C MET A 289 -35.40 -19.14 0.65
N PRO A 290 -36.47 -18.74 1.36
CA PRO A 290 -37.43 -19.68 1.96
C PRO A 290 -38.31 -20.42 0.95
N ASP A 291 -38.52 -19.86 -0.26
CA ASP A 291 -39.30 -20.52 -1.31
C ASP A 291 -38.44 -21.52 -2.11
N LEU A 292 -38.71 -22.82 -1.90
CA LEU A 292 -37.98 -23.93 -2.52
C LEU A 292 -38.03 -23.89 -4.06
N SER A 293 -39.13 -23.45 -4.65
CA SER A 293 -39.31 -23.37 -6.10
C SER A 293 -38.39 -22.33 -6.73
N THR A 294 -38.36 -21.13 -6.14
CA THR A 294 -37.49 -20.03 -6.55
C THR A 294 -36.03 -20.35 -6.30
N PHE A 295 -35.70 -20.93 -5.14
CA PHE A 295 -34.35 -21.39 -4.81
C PHE A 295 -33.86 -22.43 -5.83
N SER A 296 -34.64 -23.48 -6.10
CA SER A 296 -34.23 -24.56 -7.01
C SER A 296 -34.00 -24.05 -8.44
N ARG A 297 -34.84 -23.14 -8.92
CA ARG A 297 -34.67 -22.51 -10.24
C ARG A 297 -33.41 -21.64 -10.29
N ALA A 298 -33.19 -20.83 -9.26
CA ALA A 298 -32.01 -19.97 -9.14
C ALA A 298 -30.70 -20.78 -9.08
N PHE A 299 -30.69 -21.85 -8.29
CA PHE A 299 -29.54 -22.74 -8.14
C PHE A 299 -29.22 -23.46 -9.44
N ARG A 300 -30.23 -23.99 -10.14
CA ARG A 300 -30.03 -24.63 -11.45
C ARG A 300 -29.49 -23.66 -12.50
N ALA A 301 -29.96 -22.41 -12.50
CA ALA A 301 -29.43 -21.39 -13.39
C ALA A 301 -27.95 -21.06 -13.11
N ALA A 302 -27.55 -21.05 -11.84
CA ALA A 302 -26.17 -20.73 -11.43
C ALA A 302 -25.19 -21.91 -11.59
N TYR A 303 -25.63 -23.15 -11.35
CA TYR A 303 -24.75 -24.32 -11.23
C TYR A 303 -25.08 -25.46 -12.20
N GLY A 304 -26.05 -25.27 -13.09
CA GLY A 304 -26.38 -26.22 -14.17
C GLY A 304 -27.24 -27.43 -13.76
N MET A 305 -27.43 -27.69 -12.47
CA MET A 305 -28.21 -28.84 -11.95
C MET A 305 -29.10 -28.46 -10.76
N ALA A 306 -30.12 -29.27 -10.47
CA ALA A 306 -31.00 -28.99 -9.33
C ALA A 306 -30.27 -29.24 -7.99
N PRO A 307 -30.61 -28.52 -6.91
CA PRO A 307 -29.97 -28.70 -5.59
C PRO A 307 -30.02 -30.15 -5.07
N SER A 308 -31.09 -30.89 -5.38
CA SER A 308 -31.25 -32.30 -4.97
C SER A 308 -30.39 -33.27 -5.79
N GLU A 309 -30.10 -32.94 -7.04
CA GLU A 309 -29.16 -33.68 -7.89
C GLU A 309 -27.73 -33.38 -7.43
N TYR A 310 -27.44 -32.11 -7.15
CA TYR A 310 -26.15 -31.64 -6.62
C TYR A 310 -25.79 -32.34 -5.31
N ARG A 311 -26.72 -32.40 -4.35
CA ARG A 311 -26.51 -33.11 -3.07
C ARG A 311 -26.19 -34.59 -3.27
N ARG A 312 -26.91 -35.25 -4.18
CA ARG A 312 -26.71 -36.68 -4.50
C ARG A 312 -25.32 -36.92 -5.11
N ALA A 313 -24.86 -36.02 -5.97
CA ALA A 313 -23.52 -36.08 -6.54
C ALA A 313 -22.42 -35.94 -5.46
N CYS A 314 -22.57 -34.99 -4.53
CA CYS A 314 -21.61 -34.78 -3.43
C CYS A 314 -21.56 -35.98 -2.47
N THR A 315 -22.71 -36.51 -2.08
CA THR A 315 -22.79 -37.69 -1.20
C THR A 315 -22.28 -38.97 -1.88
N GLY A 316 -22.56 -39.17 -3.17
CA GLY A 316 -22.01 -40.28 -3.95
C GLY A 316 -20.48 -40.22 -4.10
N SER A 317 -19.92 -39.02 -4.32
CA SER A 317 -18.46 -38.82 -4.40
C SER A 317 -17.77 -39.06 -3.06
N GLN A 318 -18.34 -38.56 -1.95
CA GLN A 318 -17.77 -38.76 -0.62
C GLN A 318 -17.89 -40.21 -0.11
N ALA A 319 -18.97 -40.92 -0.47
CA ALA A 319 -19.11 -42.35 -0.16
C ALA A 319 -18.03 -43.19 -0.87
N ALA A 320 -17.71 -42.87 -2.13
CA ALA A 320 -16.62 -43.52 -2.87
C ALA A 320 -15.24 -43.24 -2.24
N VAL A 321 -14.98 -42.00 -1.80
CA VAL A 321 -13.72 -41.64 -1.12
C VAL A 321 -13.59 -42.30 0.26
N ARG A 322 -14.68 -42.38 1.04
CA ARG A 322 -14.68 -43.10 2.34
C ARG A 322 -14.51 -44.60 2.17
N ALA A 323 -15.14 -45.20 1.17
CA ALA A 323 -14.96 -46.63 0.86
C ALA A 323 -13.49 -46.93 0.48
N ALA A 324 -12.87 -46.09 -0.35
CA ALA A 324 -11.44 -46.20 -0.69
C ALA A 324 -10.51 -46.03 0.53
N ALA A 325 -10.81 -45.10 1.44
CA ALA A 325 -10.05 -44.90 2.67
C ALA A 325 -10.21 -46.06 3.67
N SER A 326 -11.38 -46.70 3.73
CA SER A 326 -11.61 -47.89 4.57
C SER A 326 -11.01 -49.18 4.01
N ALA A 327 -10.73 -49.24 2.71
CA ALA A 327 -10.13 -50.38 2.02
C ALA A 327 -8.59 -50.37 2.01
N ALA A 328 -7.97 -49.30 2.54
CA ALA A 328 -6.52 -49.23 2.68
C ALA A 328 -6.03 -50.26 3.73
N PRO A 329 -5.06 -51.14 3.40
CA PRO A 329 -4.62 -52.19 4.32
C PRO A 329 -3.98 -51.56 5.56
N ARG A 330 -4.48 -51.94 6.75
CA ARG A 330 -3.85 -51.59 8.02
C ARG A 330 -2.47 -52.23 8.06
N VAL A 331 -1.43 -51.40 7.98
CA VAL A 331 -0.03 -51.84 8.18
C VAL A 331 0.06 -52.49 9.56
N PRO A 332 0.52 -53.75 9.68
CA PRO A 332 0.67 -54.38 10.98
C PRO A 332 1.74 -53.63 11.77
N ALA A 333 1.41 -53.25 13.01
CA ALA A 333 2.35 -52.68 13.95
C ALA A 333 3.37 -53.77 14.32
N THR A 334 4.58 -53.67 13.78
CA THR A 334 5.72 -54.45 14.24
C THR A 334 6.21 -53.89 15.58
N LEU A 335 6.40 -54.81 16.53
CA LEU A 335 6.92 -54.62 17.90
C LEU A 335 8.28 -53.94 17.94
#